data_AF-A0A7C8ZVL0-F1
#
_entry.id   AF-A0A7C8ZVL0-F1
#
_cell.length_a   1.000
_cell.length_b   1.000
_cell.length_c   1.000
_cell.angle_alpha   90.00
_cell.angle_beta   90.00
_cell.angle_gamma   90.00
#
_symmetry.space_group_name_H-M   'P 1'
#
loop_
_entity.id
_entity.type
_entity.pdbx_description
1 polymer ?
#
loop_
_entity_poly.entity_id
_entity_poly.type
_entity_poly.pdbx_seq_one_letter_code
_entity_poly.pdbx_strand_id
1 'polypeptide(L)'
;TDVMDAITRHLEIGSYREWSEEKRQEWLLSELKGKRPLFGPDLPKTEEIADVLDTFYVISELPSDSFGAYIISMATAPSDVLAVELLQRECHIKNPLRV
;
A
#
# COMPACT_ATOMS: atom_id res chain seq x y z
N THR A 1 6.28 3.87 -2.89
CA THR A 1 6.11 5.24 -2.36
C THR A 1 5.05 6.04 -3.10
N ASP A 2 5.03 6.01 -4.44
CA ASP A 2 4.19 6.92 -5.24
C ASP A 2 2.69 6.67 -5.08
N VAL A 3 2.29 5.40 -4.93
CA VAL A 3 0.91 5.03 -4.58
C VAL A 3 0.50 5.63 -3.24
N MET A 4 1.36 5.55 -2.21
CA MET A 4 1.06 6.12 -0.88
C MET A 4 0.97 7.65 -0.95
N ASP A 5 1.80 8.28 -1.76
CA ASP A 5 1.80 9.72 -1.98
C ASP A 5 0.52 10.19 -2.69
N ALA A 6 0.04 9.43 -3.68
CA ALA A 6 -1.23 9.69 -4.33
C ALA A 6 -2.43 9.54 -3.37
N ILE A 7 -2.43 8.48 -2.54
CA ILE A 7 -3.46 8.25 -1.53
C ILE A 7 -3.50 9.39 -0.50
N THR A 8 -2.34 9.74 0.08
CA THR A 8 -2.27 10.79 1.11
C THR A 8 -2.66 12.17 0.57
N ARG A 9 -2.34 12.47 -0.69
CA ARG A 9 -2.82 13.69 -1.37
C ARG A 9 -4.32 13.68 -1.63
N HIS A 10 -4.87 12.55 -2.08
CA HIS A 10 -6.32 12.39 -2.29
C HIS A 10 -7.13 12.54 -1.00
N LEU A 11 -6.56 12.07 0.11
CA LEU A 11 -7.13 12.20 1.45
C LEU A 11 -6.91 13.58 2.09
N GLU A 12 -6.26 14.51 1.39
CA GLU A 12 -5.93 15.87 1.87
C GLU A 12 -5.15 15.91 3.20
N ILE A 13 -4.39 14.86 3.51
CA ILE A 13 -3.57 14.76 4.74
C ILE A 13 -2.09 15.09 4.51
N GLY A 14 -1.72 15.37 3.25
CA GLY A 14 -0.38 15.81 2.87
C GLY A 14 0.27 14.91 1.83
N SER A 15 1.61 14.99 1.75
CA SER A 15 2.45 14.31 0.77
C SER A 15 3.32 13.26 1.49
N TYR A 16 2.98 11.97 1.35
CA TYR A 16 3.75 10.87 1.95
C TYR A 16 5.24 10.94 1.58
N ARG A 17 5.55 11.41 0.37
CA ARG A 17 6.94 11.56 -0.11
C ARG A 17 7.73 12.59 0.71
N GLU A 18 7.07 13.65 1.18
CA GLU A 18 7.70 14.73 1.96
C GLU A 18 7.81 14.42 3.46
N TRP A 19 7.13 13.38 3.93
CA TRP A 19 7.18 13.01 5.34
C TRP A 19 8.53 12.38 5.71
N SER A 20 8.96 12.66 6.95
CA SER A 20 10.07 11.94 7.56
C SER A 20 9.71 10.47 7.75
N GLU A 21 10.72 9.62 7.90
CA GLU A 21 10.52 8.19 8.09
C GLU A 21 9.68 7.89 9.34
N GLU A 22 9.91 8.62 10.43
CA GLU A 22 9.14 8.47 11.67
C GLU A 22 7.65 8.78 11.44
N LYS A 23 7.36 9.86 10.72
CA LYS A 23 5.98 10.24 10.39
C LYS A 23 5.31 9.23 9.48
N ARG A 24 6.04 8.66 8.50
CA ARG A 24 5.54 7.58 7.65
C ARG A 24 5.17 6.37 8.49
N GLN A 25 6.07 5.91 9.36
CA GLN A 25 5.81 4.77 10.24
C GLN A 25 4.62 5.01 11.17
N GLU A 26 4.56 6.18 11.82
CA GLU A 26 3.46 6.54 12.72
C GLU A 26 2.10 6.46 11.99
N TRP A 27 2.02 7.07 10.81
CA TRP A 27 0.80 7.07 10.03
C TRP A 27 0.44 5.67 9.52
N LEU A 28 1.40 4.92 8.96
CA LEU A 28 1.17 3.54 8.49
C LEU A 28 0.69 2.64 9.62
N LEU A 29 1.30 2.72 10.80
CA LEU A 29 0.90 1.93 11.97
C LEU A 29 -0.50 2.33 12.47
N SER A 30 -0.85 3.61 12.38
CA SER A 30 -2.20 4.09 12.68
C SER A 30 -3.24 3.49 11.73
N GLU A 31 -3.00 3.55 10.41
CA GLU A 31 -3.91 2.98 9.43
C GLU A 31 -3.97 1.45 9.53
N LEU A 32 -2.85 0.76 9.75
CA LEU A 32 -2.77 -0.69 9.94
C LEU A 32 -3.54 -1.17 11.19
N LYS A 33 -3.62 -0.36 12.24
CA LYS A 33 -4.46 -0.64 13.43
C LYS A 33 -5.93 -0.28 13.19
N GLY A 34 -6.18 0.68 12.30
CA GLY A 34 -7.51 1.08 11.88
C GLY A 34 -8.25 -0.01 11.10
N LYS A 35 -9.58 0.07 11.09
CA LYS A 35 -10.47 -0.80 10.30
C LYS A 35 -11.19 -0.05 9.17
N ARG A 36 -10.88 1.23 9.02
CA ARG A 36 -11.47 2.06 7.97
C ARG A 36 -10.79 1.74 6.63
N PRO A 37 -11.55 1.61 5.54
CA PRO A 37 -10.95 1.60 4.21
C PRO A 37 -10.17 2.89 3.97
N LEU A 38 -8.98 2.77 3.39
CA LEU A 38 -8.04 3.87 3.19
C LEU A 38 -8.41 4.72 1.96
N PHE A 39 -8.87 4.08 0.88
CA PHE A 39 -9.26 4.78 -0.35
C PHE A 39 -10.42 4.08 -1.06
N GLY A 40 -11.20 4.86 -1.80
CA GLY A 40 -12.32 4.39 -2.61
C GLY A 40 -11.94 4.20 -4.09
N PRO A 41 -12.92 3.83 -4.93
CA PRO A 41 -12.73 3.67 -6.38
C PRO A 41 -12.43 5.00 -7.10
N ASP A 42 -12.65 6.13 -6.43
CA ASP A 42 -12.46 7.50 -6.88
C ASP A 42 -11.01 7.99 -6.78
N LEU A 43 -10.08 7.18 -6.26
CA LEU A 43 -8.67 7.52 -6.21
C LEU A 43 -8.14 7.87 -7.62
N PRO A 44 -7.58 9.08 -7.84
CA PRO A 44 -6.92 9.44 -9.08
C PRO A 44 -5.68 8.57 -9.30
N LYS A 45 -5.63 7.86 -10.43
CA LYS A 45 -4.53 6.94 -10.77
C LYS A 45 -3.85 7.41 -12.04
N THR A 46 -2.53 7.55 -11.99
CA THR A 46 -1.68 7.51 -13.19
C THR A 46 -1.57 6.07 -13.68
N GLU A 47 -1.05 5.84 -14.89
CA GLU A 47 -0.76 4.48 -15.38
C GLU A 47 0.09 3.68 -14.39
N GLU A 48 1.15 4.27 -13.85
CA GLU A 48 2.04 3.60 -12.89
C GLU A 48 1.32 3.25 -11.57
N ILE A 49 0.44 4.11 -11.08
CA ILE A 49 -0.34 3.84 -9.85
C ILE A 49 -1.38 2.75 -10.12
N ALA A 50 -2.03 2.80 -11.29
CA ALA A 50 -3.00 1.79 -11.68
C ALA A 50 -2.34 0.41 -11.78
N ASP A 51 -1.18 0.30 -12.42
CA ASP A 51 -0.45 -0.96 -12.58
C ASP A 51 -0.11 -1.63 -11.23
N VAL A 52 0.34 -0.84 -10.26
CA VAL A 52 0.63 -1.35 -8.90
C VAL A 52 -0.65 -1.84 -8.20
N LEU A 53 -1.73 -1.07 -8.26
CA LEU A 53 -3.01 -1.46 -7.63
C LEU A 53 -3.64 -2.67 -8.33
N ASP A 54 -3.57 -2.75 -9.65
CA ASP A 54 -4.07 -3.86 -10.45
C ASP A 54 -3.27 -5.13 -10.17
N THR A 55 -1.97 -5.02 -9.91
CA THR A 55 -1.15 -6.16 -9.45
C THR A 55 -1.68 -6.73 -8.14
N PHE A 56 -1.98 -5.89 -7.14
CA PHE A 56 -2.59 -6.37 -5.89
C PHE A 56 -3.99 -6.94 -6.10
N TYR A 57 -4.77 -6.37 -7.02
CA TYR A 57 -6.08 -6.90 -7.40
C TYR A 57 -5.97 -8.33 -7.98
N VAL A 58 -5.03 -8.56 -8.90
CA VAL A 58 -4.76 -9.90 -9.45
C VAL A 58 -4.36 -10.89 -8.35
N ILE A 59 -3.52 -10.46 -7.40
CA ILE A 59 -3.15 -11.28 -6.24
C ILE A 59 -4.37 -11.62 -5.38
N SER A 60 -5.31 -10.68 -5.21
CA SER A 60 -6.53 -10.88 -4.41
C SER A 60 -7.50 -11.89 -5.01
N GLU A 61 -7.51 -12.03 -6.34
CA GLU A 61 -8.43 -12.89 -7.10
C GLU A 61 -7.91 -14.32 -7.29
N LEU A 62 -6.59 -14.51 -7.26
CA LEU A 62 -5.96 -15.81 -7.51
C LEU A 62 -5.72 -16.63 -6.22
N PRO A 63 -5.62 -17.98 -6.32
CA PRO A 63 -5.35 -18.82 -5.15
C PRO A 63 -4.00 -18.50 -4.50
N SER A 64 -3.96 -18.38 -3.17
CA SER A 64 -2.76 -18.03 -2.40
C SER A 64 -1.58 -18.97 -2.64
N ASP A 65 -1.84 -20.23 -2.94
CA ASP A 65 -0.82 -21.26 -3.20
C ASP A 65 -0.05 -21.01 -4.52
N SER A 66 -0.54 -20.08 -5.34
CA SER A 66 0.13 -19.64 -6.57
C SER A 66 1.26 -18.65 -6.30
N PHE A 67 1.34 -18.09 -5.08
CA PHE A 67 2.25 -17.00 -4.75
C PHE A 67 3.21 -17.33 -3.62
N GLY A 68 4.41 -16.75 -3.71
CA GLY A 68 5.46 -16.88 -2.70
C GLY A 68 5.58 -15.64 -1.83
N ALA A 69 6.66 -14.88 -2.03
CA ALA A 69 6.93 -13.62 -1.34
C ALA A 69 6.62 -12.45 -2.26
N TYR A 70 6.22 -11.32 -1.67
CA TYR A 70 6.23 -10.03 -2.33
C TYR A 70 7.59 -9.37 -2.09
N ILE A 71 8.41 -9.25 -3.13
CA ILE A 71 9.77 -8.71 -2.98
C ILE A 71 9.78 -7.20 -3.26
N ILE A 72 10.21 -6.42 -2.27
CA ILE A 72 10.45 -4.98 -2.44
C ILE A 72 11.90 -4.77 -2.89
N SER A 73 12.09 -4.52 -4.18
CA SER A 73 13.38 -4.06 -4.69
C SER A 73 13.73 -2.70 -4.07
N MET A 74 15.00 -2.49 -3.72
CA MET A 74 15.50 -1.24 -3.16
C MET A 74 14.85 -0.82 -1.83
N ALA A 75 14.40 -1.78 -1.02
CA ALA A 75 13.95 -1.47 0.34
C ALA A 75 15.09 -0.83 1.17
N THR A 76 14.78 0.32 1.78
CA THR A 76 15.75 1.13 2.55
C THR A 76 15.30 1.39 3.98
N ALA A 77 13.99 1.35 4.25
CA ALA A 77 13.44 1.72 5.54
C ALA A 77 12.25 0.84 5.95
N PRO A 78 11.91 0.76 7.25
CA PRO A 78 10.76 -0.01 7.71
C PRO A 78 9.43 0.41 7.07
N SER A 79 9.27 1.68 6.72
CA SER A 79 8.08 2.18 6.03
C SER A 79 7.85 1.53 4.66
N ASP A 80 8.89 1.03 3.99
CA ASP A 80 8.76 0.33 2.72
C ASP A 80 7.95 -0.97 2.88
N VAL A 81 8.26 -1.74 3.93
CA VAL A 81 7.55 -2.99 4.27
C VAL A 81 6.12 -2.69 4.72
N LEU A 82 5.96 -1.74 5.64
CA LEU A 82 4.65 -1.36 6.18
C LEU A 82 3.69 -0.83 5.11
N ALA A 83 4.22 -0.12 4.10
CA ALA A 83 3.42 0.36 2.98
C ALA A 83 2.83 -0.79 2.14
N VAL A 84 3.63 -1.83 1.86
CA VAL A 84 3.14 -3.00 1.12
C VAL A 84 2.12 -3.78 1.95
N GLU A 85 2.37 -3.99 3.24
CA GLU A 85 1.40 -4.62 4.15
C GLU A 85 0.04 -3.88 4.16
N LEU A 86 0.08 -2.54 4.21
CA LEU A 86 -1.12 -1.73 4.15
C LEU A 86 -1.83 -1.89 2.80
N LEU A 87 -1.11 -1.81 1.67
CA LEU A 87 -1.69 -1.97 0.34
C LEU A 87 -2.31 -3.36 0.13
N GLN A 88 -1.66 -4.43 0.59
CA GLN A 88 -2.22 -5.78 0.49
C GLN A 88 -3.57 -5.88 1.20
N ARG A 89 -3.69 -5.26 2.38
CA ARG A 89 -4.95 -5.21 3.14
C ARG A 89 -6.02 -4.38 2.43
N GLU A 90 -5.68 -3.18 1.95
CA GLU A 90 -6.64 -2.29 1.28
C GLU A 90 -7.11 -2.83 -0.08
N CYS A 91 -6.28 -3.63 -0.75
CA CYS A 91 -6.66 -4.37 -1.96
C CYS A 91 -7.39 -5.70 -1.65
N HIS A 92 -7.84 -5.90 -0.41
CA HIS A 92 -8.66 -7.04 0.01
C HIS A 92 -8.02 -8.42 -0.18
N ILE A 93 -6.68 -8.51 -0.12
CA ILE A 93 -5.97 -9.78 -0.17
C ILE A 93 -6.24 -10.54 1.14
N LYS A 94 -7.00 -11.65 1.04
CA LYS A 94 -7.42 -12.46 2.20
C LYS A 94 -6.24 -13.12 2.92
N ASN A 95 -5.25 -13.56 2.16
CA ASN A 95 -4.03 -14.19 2.64
C ASN A 95 -2.84 -13.34 2.16
N PRO A 96 -2.41 -12.33 2.94
CA PRO A 96 -1.28 -11.47 2.56
C PRO A 96 -0.03 -12.30 2.29
N LEU A 97 0.73 -11.91 1.27
CA LEU A 97 2.02 -12.50 0.95
C LEU A 97 3.03 -12.02 1.99
N ARG A 98 4.00 -12.88 2.30
CA ARG A 98 5.16 -12.49 3.08
C ARG A 98 5.93 -11.39 2.33
N VAL A 99 6.21 -10.29 3.01
CA VAL A 99 7.01 -9.16 2.51
C VAL A 99 8.41 -9.24 3.10
#